data_AF-A0A7R9PKS3-F1
#
_entry.id   AF-A0A7R9PKS3-F1
#
_cell.length_a   1.000
_cell.length_b   1.000
_cell.length_c   1.000
_cell.angle_alpha   90.00
_cell.angle_beta   90.00
_cell.angle_gamma   90.00
#
_symmetry.space_group_name_H-M   'P 1'
#
loop_
_entity.id
_entity.type
_entity.pdbx_description
1 polymer ?
#
loop_
_entity_poly.entity_id
_entity_poly.type
_entity_poly.pdbx_seq_one_letter_code
_entity_poly.pdbx_strand_id
1 'polypeptide(L)'
;IARDHLQRTCHHTVIGGIISPVHDGYGKKDLESATHRCNMTRLALQSSDWIRLSEWECHQDTWSRTKVVMQYHQNQLNSILTMNDTPNKRQRRDELHWIPDDMTRKAEGPVQVKLLCGADLLESFGTPGLWADEDIETIVGQHGLVVVTRNGTNPYKFIYESDILTKYQNNIHIVTEWITNDVSSTKIRRALRRSESVKYLLVDPVIDYVHKHGLYNTKEKALSL
;
A
#
# COMPACT_ATOMS: atom_id res chain seq x y z
N ILE A 1 -9.54 -9.79 0.53
CA ILE A 1 -9.56 -10.07 1.99
C ILE A 1 -9.77 -8.84 2.85
N ALA A 2 -8.90 -7.82 2.86
CA ALA A 2 -9.07 -6.65 3.73
C ALA A 2 -10.35 -5.87 3.40
N ARG A 3 -10.58 -5.61 2.11
CA ARG A 3 -11.82 -5.03 1.60
C ARG A 3 -13.06 -5.79 2.10
N ASP A 4 -13.06 -7.11 1.89
CA ASP A 4 -14.21 -7.97 2.23
C ASP A 4 -14.44 -8.01 3.75
N HIS A 5 -13.37 -8.00 4.55
CA HIS A 5 -13.48 -7.95 6.00
C HIS A 5 -14.11 -6.64 6.48
N LEU A 6 -13.64 -5.51 5.97
CA LEU A 6 -14.16 -4.18 6.33
C LEU A 6 -15.64 -4.03 5.97
N GLN A 7 -16.03 -4.49 4.78
CA GLN A 7 -17.42 -4.44 4.32
C GLN A 7 -18.34 -5.39 5.11
N ARG A 8 -17.88 -6.61 5.38
CA ARG A 8 -18.72 -7.63 6.02
C ARG A 8 -18.81 -7.49 7.54
N THR A 9 -17.72 -7.07 8.19
CA THR A 9 -17.58 -7.17 9.65
C THR A 9 -17.59 -5.80 10.32
N CYS A 10 -17.01 -4.79 9.65
CA CYS A 10 -16.80 -3.48 10.25
C CYS A 10 -17.83 -2.43 9.79
N HIS A 11 -18.80 -2.80 8.95
CA HIS A 11 -19.79 -1.89 8.36
C HIS A 11 -19.17 -0.68 7.64
N HIS A 12 -17.98 -0.85 7.07
CA HIS A 12 -17.31 0.18 6.27
C HIS A 12 -17.58 -0.05 4.77
N THR A 13 -17.84 1.01 4.03
CA THR A 13 -17.84 0.96 2.56
C THR A 13 -16.44 1.31 2.04
N VAL A 14 -15.77 0.32 1.45
CA VAL A 14 -14.45 0.55 0.82
C VAL A 14 -14.65 1.12 -0.58
N ILE A 15 -14.29 2.39 -0.74
CA ILE A 15 -14.53 3.14 -1.99
C ILE A 15 -13.32 3.13 -2.94
N GLY A 16 -12.14 2.72 -2.47
CA GLY A 16 -10.92 2.64 -3.28
C GLY A 16 -9.74 2.04 -2.50
N GLY A 17 -8.67 1.73 -3.23
CA GLY A 17 -7.38 1.29 -2.69
C GLY A 17 -6.25 2.06 -3.34
N ILE A 18 -5.18 2.31 -2.59
CA ILE A 18 -4.01 3.07 -3.06
C ILE A 18 -2.76 2.26 -2.79
N ILE A 19 -1.93 2.07 -3.81
CA ILE A 19 -0.55 1.63 -3.64
C ILE A 19 0.34 2.86 -3.79
N SER A 20 1.09 3.20 -2.74
CA SER A 20 2.11 4.26 -2.73
C SER A 20 3.48 3.61 -2.61
N PRO A 21 4.24 3.43 -3.71
CA PRO A 21 5.60 2.94 -3.62
C PRO A 21 6.50 3.92 -2.87
N VAL A 22 7.40 3.37 -2.06
CA VAL A 22 8.31 4.18 -1.22
C VAL A 22 9.26 5.03 -2.06
N HIS A 23 9.71 6.18 -1.57
CA HIS A 23 10.76 6.98 -2.22
C HIS A 23 12.13 6.24 -2.27
N ASP A 24 12.95 6.49 -3.29
CA ASP A 24 14.27 5.83 -3.45
C ASP A 24 15.26 6.18 -2.34
N GLY A 25 15.15 7.39 -1.79
CA GLY A 25 15.89 7.85 -0.62
C GLY A 25 15.66 7.04 0.66
N TYR A 26 14.69 6.11 0.68
CA TYR A 26 14.55 5.14 1.77
C TYR A 26 15.79 4.24 1.91
N GLY A 27 16.52 4.01 0.80
CA GLY A 27 17.85 3.39 0.86
C GLY A 27 17.87 1.92 1.29
N LYS A 28 16.73 1.20 1.20
CA LYS A 28 16.70 -0.23 1.50
C LYS A 28 17.60 -1.00 0.53
N LYS A 29 18.36 -1.96 1.06
CA LYS A 29 19.17 -2.86 0.24
C LYS A 29 18.32 -3.59 -0.81
N ASP A 30 18.81 -3.66 -2.04
CA ASP A 30 18.14 -4.22 -3.23
C ASP A 30 16.83 -3.48 -3.64
N LEU A 31 16.67 -2.22 -3.26
CA LEU A 31 15.55 -1.39 -3.72
C LEU A 31 15.83 -0.90 -5.16
N GLU A 32 15.03 -1.37 -6.10
CA GLU A 32 15.02 -0.84 -7.48
C GLU A 32 14.45 0.57 -7.51
N SER A 33 14.77 1.32 -8.57
CA SER A 33 14.31 2.71 -8.72
C SER A 33 12.78 2.83 -8.64
N ALA A 34 12.33 3.98 -8.14
CA ALA A 34 10.92 4.34 -8.03
C ALA A 34 10.22 4.20 -9.39
N THR A 35 10.88 4.65 -10.47
CA THR A 35 10.40 4.51 -11.84
C THR A 35 10.05 3.06 -12.19
N HIS A 36 10.94 2.10 -11.92
CA HIS A 36 10.67 0.69 -12.21
C HIS A 36 9.55 0.14 -11.31
N ARG A 37 9.55 0.48 -10.03
CA ARG A 37 8.52 0.02 -9.07
C ARG A 37 7.13 0.55 -9.42
N CYS A 38 7.02 1.83 -9.79
CA CYS A 38 5.78 2.45 -10.25
C CYS A 38 5.28 1.79 -11.55
N ASN A 39 6.16 1.54 -12.52
CA ASN A 39 5.78 0.86 -13.76
C ASN A 39 5.31 -0.58 -13.53
N MET A 40 6.03 -1.36 -12.72
CA MET A 40 5.60 -2.71 -12.34
C MET A 40 4.26 -2.69 -11.61
N THR A 41 4.04 -1.70 -10.73
CA THR A 41 2.76 -1.54 -10.03
C THR A 41 1.63 -1.19 -10.99
N ARG A 42 1.86 -0.28 -11.94
CA ARG A 42 0.89 0.08 -12.99
C ARG A 42 0.49 -1.14 -13.83
N LEU A 43 1.45 -1.97 -14.21
CA LEU A 43 1.21 -3.23 -14.92
C LEU A 43 0.43 -4.24 -14.06
N ALA A 44 0.76 -4.36 -12.78
CA ALA A 44 0.05 -5.23 -11.83
C ALA A 44 -1.41 -4.81 -11.60
N LEU A 45 -1.71 -3.53 -11.73
CA LEU A 45 -3.04 -2.96 -11.48
C LEU A 45 -3.92 -2.84 -12.73
N GLN A 46 -3.48 -3.31 -13.90
CA GLN A 46 -4.27 -3.20 -15.14
C GLN A 46 -5.65 -3.87 -15.06
N SER A 47 -5.76 -4.97 -14.33
CA SER A 47 -7.03 -5.70 -14.12
C SER A 47 -7.82 -5.20 -12.91
N SER A 48 -7.30 -4.22 -12.16
CA SER A 48 -7.94 -3.69 -10.96
C SER A 48 -8.83 -2.49 -11.29
N ASP A 49 -10.09 -2.57 -10.89
CA ASP A 49 -11.09 -1.52 -11.03
C ASP A 49 -11.14 -0.54 -9.84
N TRP A 50 -10.59 -0.93 -8.68
CA TRP A 50 -10.74 -0.18 -7.43
C TRP A 50 -9.43 0.22 -6.75
N ILE A 51 -8.31 -0.43 -7.07
CA ILE A 51 -6.97 -0.09 -6.58
C ILE A 51 -6.23 0.74 -7.64
N ARG A 52 -5.62 1.84 -7.22
CA ARG A 52 -4.83 2.74 -8.06
C ARG A 52 -3.42 2.98 -7.49
N LEU A 53 -2.52 3.39 -8.37
CA LEU A 53 -1.15 3.79 -8.02
C LEU A 53 -1.12 5.28 -7.68
N SER A 54 -0.53 5.65 -6.56
CA SER A 54 -0.11 7.03 -6.26
C SER A 54 1.41 7.11 -6.33
N GLU A 55 1.92 7.96 -7.23
CA GLU A 55 3.37 8.20 -7.36
C GLU A 55 3.84 9.38 -6.51
N TRP A 56 2.97 9.97 -5.69
CA TRP A 56 3.28 11.21 -4.96
C TRP A 56 4.51 11.07 -4.07
N GLU A 57 4.61 9.99 -3.29
CA GLU A 57 5.75 9.75 -2.39
C GLU A 57 7.07 9.63 -3.17
N CYS A 58 7.04 9.00 -4.35
CA CYS A 58 8.19 8.82 -5.23
C CYS A 58 8.67 10.13 -5.87
N HIS A 59 7.82 11.15 -5.94
CA HIS A 59 8.15 12.46 -6.51
C HIS A 59 8.53 13.51 -5.45
N GLN A 60 8.63 13.14 -4.18
CA GLN A 60 9.16 14.04 -3.14
C GLN A 60 10.68 14.16 -3.27
N ASP A 61 11.26 15.25 -2.78
CA ASP A 61 12.72 15.45 -2.82
C ASP A 61 13.48 14.44 -1.93
N THR A 62 12.83 13.98 -0.85
CA THR A 62 13.40 13.06 0.13
C THR A 62 12.38 12.02 0.60
N TRP A 63 12.87 10.98 1.27
CA TRP A 63 11.99 9.98 1.87
C TRP A 63 10.99 10.60 2.85
N SER A 64 9.73 10.22 2.72
CA SER A 64 8.63 10.72 3.54
C SER A 64 8.21 9.69 4.57
N ARG A 65 7.97 10.14 5.81
CA ARG A 65 7.39 9.28 6.85
C ARG A 65 5.98 8.86 6.45
N THR A 66 5.57 7.63 6.81
CA THR A 66 4.24 7.08 6.45
C THR A 66 3.08 7.98 6.90
N LYS A 67 3.17 8.61 8.07
CA LYS A 67 2.18 9.61 8.53
C LYS A 67 1.98 10.74 7.52
N VAL A 68 3.06 11.27 6.95
CA VAL A 68 3.01 12.37 5.98
C VAL A 68 2.32 11.93 4.70
N VAL A 69 2.65 10.72 4.22
CA VAL A 69 2.00 10.12 3.05
C VAL A 69 0.51 9.94 3.28
N MET A 70 0.11 9.41 4.44
CA MET A 70 -1.31 9.22 4.78
C MET A 70 -2.06 10.55 4.90
N GLN A 71 -1.46 11.54 5.56
CA GLN A 71 -2.04 12.86 5.72
C GLN A 71 -2.22 13.57 4.36
N TYR A 72 -1.24 13.45 3.46
CA TYR A 72 -1.37 13.97 2.10
C TYR A 72 -2.60 13.39 1.41
N HIS A 73 -2.74 12.06 1.35
CA HIS A 73 -3.88 11.43 0.68
C HIS A 73 -5.22 11.81 1.35
N GLN A 74 -5.28 11.87 2.68
CA GLN A 74 -6.47 12.31 3.41
C GLN A 74 -6.85 13.77 3.07
N ASN A 75 -5.87 14.67 2.98
CA ASN A 75 -6.10 16.07 2.63
C ASN A 75 -6.63 16.22 1.19
N GLN A 76 -6.07 15.47 0.24
CA GLN A 76 -6.55 15.47 -1.13
C GLN A 76 -8.00 14.97 -1.23
N LEU A 77 -8.34 13.91 -0.50
CA LEU A 77 -9.71 13.39 -0.44
C LEU A 77 -10.67 14.43 0.16
N ASN A 78 -10.34 14.99 1.32
CA ASN A 78 -11.13 16.02 1.98
C ASN A 78 -11.35 17.24 1.06
N SER A 79 -10.31 17.64 0.31
CA SER A 79 -10.40 18.73 -0.65
C SER A 79 -11.40 18.43 -1.77
N ILE A 80 -11.38 17.24 -2.35
CA ILE A 80 -12.31 16.87 -3.43
C ILE A 80 -13.76 16.75 -2.94
N LEU A 81 -13.96 16.26 -1.73
CA LEU A 81 -15.27 16.10 -1.12
C LEU A 81 -15.91 17.45 -0.72
N THR A 82 -15.09 18.43 -0.34
CA THR A 82 -15.55 19.77 0.07
C THR A 82 -15.67 20.76 -1.09
N MET A 83 -14.97 20.53 -2.21
CA MET A 83 -15.03 21.43 -3.37
C MET A 83 -16.38 21.36 -4.10
N ASN A 84 -16.99 22.53 -4.30
CA ASN A 84 -18.09 22.72 -5.26
C ASN A 84 -17.61 22.43 -6.69
N ASP A 85 -18.53 22.03 -7.57
CA ASP A 85 -18.24 21.60 -8.93
C ASP A 85 -17.78 22.80 -9.79
N THR A 86 -16.47 23.06 -9.74
CA THR A 86 -15.80 24.21 -10.39
C THR A 86 -14.81 23.70 -11.44
N PRO A 87 -14.44 24.53 -12.44
CA PRO A 87 -13.44 24.15 -13.45
C PRO A 87 -12.12 23.67 -12.84
N ASN A 88 -11.69 24.28 -11.72
CA ASN A 88 -10.47 23.91 -10.98
C ASN A 88 -10.53 22.49 -10.40
N LYS A 89 -11.72 21.96 -10.13
CA LYS A 89 -11.90 20.59 -9.61
C LYS A 89 -11.58 19.54 -10.66
N ARG A 90 -11.84 19.82 -11.95
CA ARG A 90 -11.53 18.91 -13.06
C ARG A 90 -10.03 18.80 -13.28
N GLN A 91 -9.34 19.94 -13.34
CA GLN A 91 -7.88 19.97 -13.51
C GLN A 91 -7.14 19.24 -12.37
N ARG A 92 -7.54 19.43 -11.11
CA ARG A 92 -6.96 18.68 -9.98
C ARG A 92 -7.25 17.18 -10.03
N ARG A 93 -8.40 16.76 -10.57
CA ARG A 93 -8.72 15.34 -10.74
C ARG A 93 -7.80 14.66 -11.74
N ASP A 94 -7.44 15.37 -12.82
CA ASP A 94 -6.50 14.87 -13.82
C ASP A 94 -5.11 14.61 -13.21
N GLU A 95 -4.68 15.46 -12.25
CA GLU A 95 -3.45 15.26 -11.49
C GLU A 95 -3.56 14.12 -10.46
N LEU A 96 -4.75 13.87 -9.93
CA LEU A 96 -5.04 12.87 -8.89
C LEU A 96 -5.67 11.60 -9.47
N HIS A 97 -5.04 11.03 -10.50
CA HIS A 97 -5.47 9.79 -11.17
C HIS A 97 -5.65 8.58 -10.23
N TRP A 98 -5.11 8.63 -9.02
CA TRP A 98 -5.29 7.60 -8.00
C TRP A 98 -6.67 7.63 -7.32
N ILE A 99 -7.42 8.72 -7.46
CA ILE A 99 -8.76 8.89 -6.89
C ILE A 99 -9.79 8.37 -7.89
N PRO A 100 -10.64 7.39 -7.52
CA PRO A 100 -11.68 6.90 -8.42
C PRO A 100 -12.70 7.99 -8.79
N ASP A 101 -13.10 8.06 -10.05
CA ASP A 101 -14.05 9.07 -10.54
C ASP A 101 -15.39 9.04 -9.81
N ASP A 102 -15.86 7.83 -9.50
CA ASP A 102 -17.12 7.55 -8.85
C ASP A 102 -17.06 7.66 -7.31
N MET A 103 -15.90 7.99 -6.74
CA MET A 103 -15.71 8.09 -5.29
C MET A 103 -16.70 9.06 -4.65
N THR A 104 -16.95 10.23 -5.26
CA THR A 104 -17.91 11.20 -4.74
C THR A 104 -19.35 10.71 -4.77
N ARG A 105 -19.68 9.74 -5.64
CA ARG A 105 -21.00 9.09 -5.65
C ARG A 105 -21.10 7.98 -4.61
N LYS A 106 -19.99 7.30 -4.34
CA LYS A 106 -19.89 6.20 -3.36
C LYS A 106 -19.75 6.69 -1.91
N ALA A 107 -19.27 7.90 -1.70
CA ALA A 107 -19.08 8.49 -0.38
C ALA A 107 -20.42 9.01 0.17
N GLU A 108 -21.07 8.22 1.02
CA GLU A 108 -22.29 8.62 1.75
C GLU A 108 -22.01 9.37 3.06
N GLY A 109 -20.74 9.69 3.33
CA GLY A 109 -20.29 10.34 4.55
C GLY A 109 -18.80 10.68 4.54
N PRO A 110 -18.21 10.99 5.72
CA PRO A 110 -16.78 11.26 5.84
C PRO A 110 -15.93 10.09 5.33
N VAL A 111 -14.91 10.40 4.53
CA VAL A 111 -13.98 9.40 4.00
C VAL A 111 -12.72 9.39 4.87
N GLN A 112 -12.28 8.19 5.26
CA GLN A 112 -11.08 8.00 6.07
C GLN A 112 -10.07 7.12 5.34
N VAL A 113 -8.82 7.59 5.24
CA VAL A 113 -7.69 6.79 4.79
C VAL A 113 -7.24 5.89 5.95
N LYS A 114 -7.14 4.58 5.69
CA LYS A 114 -6.57 3.61 6.64
C LYS A 114 -5.30 2.98 6.05
N LEU A 115 -4.31 2.71 6.90
CA LEU A 115 -3.09 2.03 6.48
C LEU A 115 -3.36 0.52 6.40
N LEU A 116 -3.20 -0.07 5.22
CA LEU A 116 -3.23 -1.52 5.03
C LEU A 116 -1.81 -2.07 5.13
N CYS A 117 -1.58 -3.02 6.02
CA CYS A 117 -0.26 -3.62 6.21
C CYS A 117 -0.34 -5.10 6.63
N GLY A 118 0.83 -5.76 6.63
CA GLY A 118 0.99 -7.08 7.24
C GLY A 118 1.28 -6.99 8.74
N ALA A 119 1.21 -8.13 9.43
CA ALA A 119 1.60 -8.25 10.84
C ALA A 119 3.06 -7.81 11.10
N ASP A 120 3.94 -7.99 10.12
CA ASP A 120 5.35 -7.60 10.19
C ASP A 120 5.52 -6.08 10.35
N LEU A 121 4.70 -5.27 9.68
CA LEU A 121 4.70 -3.82 9.86
C LEU A 121 4.15 -3.43 11.23
N LEU A 122 3.08 -4.07 11.69
CA LEU A 122 2.53 -3.84 13.04
C LEU A 122 3.59 -4.09 14.10
N GLU A 123 4.25 -5.25 14.06
CA GLU A 123 5.31 -5.61 15.01
C GLU A 123 6.51 -4.64 14.95
N SER A 124 6.78 -4.06 13.77
CA SER A 124 7.83 -3.06 13.61
C SER A 124 7.61 -1.78 14.44
N PHE A 125 6.37 -1.46 14.83
CA PHE A 125 6.09 -0.34 15.75
C PHE A 125 6.76 -0.50 17.12
N GLY A 126 7.07 -1.73 17.53
CA GLY A 126 7.79 -2.01 18.78
C GLY A 126 9.31 -1.93 18.65
N THR A 127 9.85 -1.66 17.46
CA THR A 127 11.31 -1.59 17.24
C THR A 127 11.84 -0.21 17.67
N PRO A 128 12.72 -0.13 18.69
CA PRO A 128 13.21 1.14 19.20
C PRO A 128 13.90 1.99 18.11
N GLY A 129 13.49 3.26 18.00
CA GLY A 129 14.07 4.21 17.05
C GLY A 129 13.61 4.06 15.59
N LEU A 130 12.76 3.07 15.27
CA LEU A 130 12.25 2.89 13.91
C LEU A 130 11.04 3.80 13.61
N TRP A 131 10.19 4.01 14.62
CA TRP A 131 8.99 4.84 14.54
C TRP A 131 9.00 5.87 15.66
N ALA A 132 8.53 7.08 15.36
CA ALA A 132 8.25 8.08 16.40
C ALA A 132 6.88 7.79 17.01
N ASP A 133 6.74 7.90 18.33
CA ASP A 133 5.47 7.65 19.02
C ASP A 133 4.33 8.55 18.51
N GLU A 134 4.65 9.81 18.20
CA GLU A 134 3.72 10.77 17.57
C GLU A 134 3.21 10.30 16.20
N ASP A 135 4.03 9.53 15.47
CA ASP A 135 3.68 9.01 14.16
C ASP A 135 2.79 7.78 14.31
N ILE A 136 3.12 6.89 15.24
CA ILE A 136 2.26 5.75 15.59
C ILE A 136 0.89 6.26 16.05
N GLU A 137 0.86 7.19 17.02
CA GLU A 137 -0.38 7.75 17.56
C GLU A 137 -1.22 8.44 16.48
N THR A 138 -0.60 9.16 15.54
CA THR A 138 -1.35 9.75 14.40
C THR A 138 -1.91 8.67 13.48
N ILE A 139 -1.11 7.65 13.14
CA ILE A 139 -1.51 6.57 12.26
C ILE A 139 -2.69 5.80 12.86
N VAL A 140 -2.62 5.36 14.12
CA VAL A 140 -3.71 4.57 14.72
C VAL A 140 -4.86 5.43 15.26
N GLY A 141 -4.60 6.68 15.64
CA GLY A 141 -5.61 7.58 16.19
C GLY A 141 -6.45 8.27 15.10
N GLN A 142 -5.82 8.93 14.14
CA GLN A 142 -6.52 9.78 13.15
C GLN A 142 -6.94 9.01 11.89
N HIS A 143 -6.14 8.04 11.47
CA HIS A 143 -6.38 7.28 10.24
C HIS A 143 -6.98 5.89 10.53
N GLY A 144 -6.23 5.07 11.26
CA GLY A 144 -6.53 3.69 11.54
C GLY A 144 -5.69 2.72 10.73
N LEU A 145 -5.67 1.48 11.20
CA LEU A 145 -4.81 0.42 10.70
C LEU A 145 -5.66 -0.79 10.32
N VAL A 146 -5.32 -1.44 9.22
CA VAL A 146 -5.91 -2.70 8.77
C VAL A 146 -4.78 -3.69 8.59
N VAL A 147 -4.69 -4.66 9.47
CA VAL A 147 -3.56 -5.59 9.57
C VAL A 147 -3.98 -6.95 9.04
N VAL A 148 -3.39 -7.37 7.93
CA VAL A 148 -3.54 -8.73 7.41
C VAL A 148 -2.53 -9.64 8.10
N THR A 149 -3.02 -10.61 8.86
CA THR A 149 -2.16 -11.54 9.59
C THR A 149 -2.08 -12.89 8.92
N ARG A 150 -0.87 -13.45 8.94
CA ARG A 150 -0.55 -14.80 8.49
C ARG A 150 -0.54 -15.74 9.69
N ASN A 151 -0.65 -17.04 9.44
CA ASN A 151 -0.53 -18.05 10.50
C ASN A 151 0.80 -17.90 11.24
N GLY A 152 0.72 -17.83 12.58
CA GLY A 152 1.89 -17.83 13.48
C GLY A 152 2.20 -16.49 14.17
N THR A 153 1.52 -15.39 13.83
CA THR A 153 1.63 -14.13 14.59
C THR A 153 0.43 -13.93 15.52
N ASN A 154 0.64 -13.24 16.64
CA ASN A 154 -0.43 -12.89 17.58
C ASN A 154 -0.56 -11.35 17.67
N PRO A 155 -1.27 -10.72 16.72
CA PRO A 155 -1.41 -9.26 16.66
C PRO A 155 -2.16 -8.71 17.88
N TYR A 156 -3.10 -9.47 18.45
CA TYR A 156 -3.87 -9.04 19.62
C TYR A 156 -3.00 -8.91 20.86
N LYS A 157 -2.08 -9.86 21.06
CA LYS A 157 -1.09 -9.77 22.14
C LYS A 157 -0.20 -8.54 21.96
N PHE A 158 0.31 -8.30 20.76
CA PHE A 158 1.16 -7.15 20.48
C PHE A 158 0.45 -5.81 20.72
N ILE A 159 -0.83 -5.71 20.31
CA ILE A 159 -1.65 -4.52 20.58
C ILE A 159 -1.81 -4.32 22.08
N TYR A 160 -2.15 -5.37 22.83
CA TYR A 160 -2.32 -5.33 24.28
C TYR A 160 -1.06 -4.91 25.04
N GLU A 161 0.12 -5.29 24.56
CA GLU A 161 1.42 -4.95 25.17
C GLU A 161 1.86 -3.50 24.89
N SER A 162 1.13 -2.75 24.05
CA SER A 162 1.43 -1.35 23.72
C SER A 162 0.31 -0.41 24.20
N ASP A 163 0.66 0.57 25.04
CA ASP A 163 -0.29 1.56 25.55
C ASP A 163 -0.95 2.38 24.43
N ILE A 164 -0.17 2.81 23.43
CA ILE A 164 -0.67 3.59 22.28
C ILE A 164 -1.62 2.73 21.44
N LEU A 165 -1.26 1.49 21.13
CA LEU A 165 -2.10 0.63 20.29
C LEU A 165 -3.38 0.20 21.02
N THR A 166 -3.28 -0.11 22.31
CA THR A 166 -4.44 -0.45 23.15
C THR A 166 -5.42 0.72 23.24
N LYS A 167 -4.92 1.95 23.44
CA LYS A 167 -5.74 3.17 23.48
C LYS A 167 -6.58 3.34 22.21
N TYR A 168 -6.05 2.99 21.05
CA TYR A 168 -6.73 3.13 19.75
C TYR A 168 -7.16 1.81 19.11
N GLN A 169 -7.29 0.73 19.89
CA GLN A 169 -7.57 -0.62 19.38
C GLN A 169 -8.82 -0.72 18.50
N ASN A 170 -9.85 0.10 18.78
CA ASN A 170 -11.10 0.13 18.00
C ASN A 170 -10.88 0.63 16.56
N ASN A 171 -9.76 1.31 16.30
CA ASN A 171 -9.37 1.78 14.98
C ASN A 171 -8.33 0.88 14.30
N ILE A 172 -8.02 -0.27 14.91
CA ILE A 172 -7.11 -1.29 14.39
C ILE A 172 -7.92 -2.54 14.02
N HIS A 173 -8.00 -2.84 12.73
CA HIS A 173 -8.79 -3.94 12.18
C HIS A 173 -7.89 -5.12 11.84
N ILE A 174 -8.03 -6.23 12.57
CA ILE A 174 -7.26 -7.46 12.34
C ILE A 174 -8.00 -8.36 11.34
N VAL A 175 -7.34 -8.66 10.23
CA VAL A 175 -7.86 -9.49 9.14
C VAL A 175 -7.08 -10.80 9.06
N THR A 176 -7.71 -11.89 9.47
CA THR A 176 -7.12 -13.24 9.35
C THR A 176 -7.11 -13.70 7.89
N GLU A 177 -5.93 -14.02 7.36
CA GLU A 177 -5.77 -14.67 6.07
C GLU A 177 -5.87 -16.20 6.22
N TRP A 178 -7.02 -16.78 5.87
CA TRP A 178 -7.26 -18.23 5.98
C TRP A 178 -6.54 -19.06 4.91
N ILE A 179 -6.30 -18.47 3.73
CA ILE A 179 -5.59 -19.11 2.63
C ILE A 179 -4.25 -18.39 2.47
N THR A 180 -3.19 -19.02 2.94
CA THR A 180 -1.87 -18.40 2.99
C THR A 180 -1.28 -18.21 1.60
N ASN A 181 -0.94 -16.98 1.24
CA ASN A 181 -0.09 -16.68 0.10
C ASN A 181 1.30 -16.23 0.59
N ASP A 182 2.20 -17.19 0.81
CA ASP A 182 3.55 -16.91 1.32
C ASP A 182 4.56 -16.50 0.21
N VAL A 183 4.10 -15.58 -0.64
CA VAL A 183 4.94 -14.88 -1.60
C VAL A 183 5.51 -13.62 -0.93
N SER A 184 6.82 -13.44 -1.03
CA SER A 184 7.51 -12.24 -0.57
C SER A 184 8.49 -11.74 -1.62
N SER A 185 8.68 -10.42 -1.70
CA SER A 185 9.57 -9.81 -2.69
C SER A 185 11.01 -10.33 -2.57
N THR A 186 11.46 -10.68 -1.35
CA THR A 186 12.79 -11.29 -1.13
C THR A 186 12.90 -12.66 -1.79
N LYS A 187 11.87 -13.51 -1.68
CA LYS A 187 11.83 -14.83 -2.34
C LYS A 187 11.78 -14.66 -3.87
N ILE A 188 10.97 -13.74 -4.37
CA ILE A 188 10.86 -13.42 -5.80
C ILE A 188 12.20 -12.95 -6.38
N ARG A 189 12.86 -11.95 -5.77
CA ARG A 189 14.18 -11.48 -6.23
C ARG A 189 15.21 -12.60 -6.21
N ARG A 190 15.16 -13.50 -5.22
CA ARG A 190 16.07 -14.66 -5.15
C ARG A 190 15.81 -15.66 -6.27
N ALA A 191 14.55 -15.98 -6.57
CA ALA A 191 14.18 -16.87 -7.68
C ALA A 191 14.65 -16.28 -9.02
N LEU A 192 14.39 -14.98 -9.26
CA LEU A 192 14.83 -14.26 -10.46
C LEU A 192 16.36 -14.30 -10.63
N ARG A 193 17.13 -14.02 -9.57
CA ARG A 193 18.61 -14.13 -9.60
C ARG A 193 19.12 -15.54 -9.93
N ARG A 194 18.33 -16.57 -9.62
CA ARG A 194 18.65 -17.97 -9.88
C ARG A 194 18.11 -18.48 -11.22
N SER A 195 17.48 -17.60 -12.02
CA SER A 195 16.75 -17.99 -13.23
C SER A 195 15.65 -19.02 -12.98
N GLU A 196 15.09 -19.05 -11.77
CA GLU A 196 13.94 -19.88 -11.41
C GLU A 196 12.64 -19.20 -11.90
N SER A 197 11.64 -20.00 -12.25
CA SER A 197 10.35 -19.46 -12.70
C SER A 197 9.61 -18.77 -11.57
N VAL A 198 9.10 -17.55 -11.84
CA VAL A 198 8.16 -16.82 -10.98
C VAL A 198 6.76 -16.72 -11.60
N LYS A 199 6.49 -17.52 -12.63
CA LYS A 199 5.17 -17.60 -13.26
C LYS A 199 4.12 -17.99 -12.22
N TYR A 200 2.95 -17.37 -12.28
CA TYR A 200 1.85 -17.52 -11.32
C TYR A 200 2.09 -16.93 -9.92
N LEU A 201 3.30 -16.46 -9.62
CA LEU A 201 3.57 -15.67 -8.40
C LEU A 201 3.46 -14.17 -8.65
N LEU A 202 3.70 -13.76 -9.90
CA LEU A 202 3.51 -12.40 -10.42
C LEU A 202 2.61 -12.48 -11.66
N VAL A 203 2.02 -11.34 -12.03
CA VAL A 203 1.30 -11.23 -13.30
C VAL A 203 2.28 -11.18 -14.47
N ASP A 204 1.90 -11.79 -15.60
CA ASP A 204 2.77 -11.94 -16.78
C ASP A 204 3.37 -10.60 -17.28
N PRO A 205 2.61 -9.48 -17.38
CA PRO A 205 3.19 -8.20 -17.81
C PRO A 205 4.34 -7.70 -16.91
N VAL A 206 4.28 -7.98 -15.60
CA VAL A 206 5.35 -7.60 -14.66
C VAL A 206 6.57 -8.48 -14.86
N ILE A 207 6.38 -9.78 -15.10
CA ILE A 207 7.47 -10.72 -15.40
C ILE A 207 8.21 -10.26 -16.66
N ASP A 208 7.47 -9.95 -17.73
CA ASP A 208 8.06 -9.50 -18.99
C ASP A 208 8.77 -8.15 -18.82
N TYR A 209 8.21 -7.22 -18.03
CA TYR A 209 8.88 -5.96 -17.70
C TYR A 209 10.22 -6.18 -16.98
N VAL A 210 10.25 -7.05 -15.97
CA VAL A 210 11.47 -7.38 -15.22
C VAL A 210 12.56 -7.90 -16.16
N HIS A 211 12.24 -8.85 -17.04
CA HIS A 211 13.20 -9.42 -17.99
C HIS A 211 13.66 -8.41 -19.04
N LYS A 212 12.74 -7.61 -19.59
CA LYS A 212 13.04 -6.59 -20.59
C LYS A 212 14.01 -5.54 -20.07
N HIS A 213 13.91 -5.19 -18.78
CA HIS A 213 14.73 -4.17 -18.15
C HIS A 213 15.92 -4.74 -17.37
N GLY A 214 16.14 -6.07 -17.39
CA GLY A 214 17.26 -6.70 -16.69
C GLY A 214 17.24 -6.54 -15.16
N LEU A 215 16.07 -6.30 -14.57
CA LEU A 215 15.94 -5.99 -13.14
C LEU A 215 16.33 -7.20 -12.28
N TYR A 216 16.86 -6.96 -11.07
CA TYR A 216 17.24 -8.03 -10.15
C TYR A 216 18.26 -9.04 -10.72
N ASN A 217 19.13 -8.61 -11.62
CA ASN A 217 20.13 -9.42 -12.33
C ASN A 217 19.52 -10.54 -13.20
N THR A 218 18.29 -10.36 -13.70
CA THR A 218 17.74 -11.29 -14.69
C THR A 218 18.47 -11.14 -16.02
N LYS A 219 18.76 -12.26 -16.68
CA LYS A 219 19.18 -12.24 -18.09
C LYS A 219 17.97 -11.85 -18.95
N GLU A 220 18.22 -11.09 -20.01
CA GLU A 220 17.21 -10.80 -21.03
C GLU A 220 16.67 -12.13 -21.57
N LYS A 221 15.34 -12.25 -21.72
CA LYS A 221 14.77 -13.42 -22.40
C LYS A 221 15.32 -13.37 -23.83
N ALA A 222 16.24 -14.28 -24.16
CA ALA A 222 16.57 -14.53 -25.56
C ALA A 222 15.25 -14.84 -26.26
N LEU A 223 14.87 -13.99 -27.23
CA LEU A 223 13.77 -14.29 -28.13
C LEU A 223 14.10 -15.63 -28.78
N SER A 224 13.46 -16.70 -28.30
CA SER A 224 13.45 -17.97 -28.99
C SER A 224 12.66 -17.76 -30.28
N LEU A 225 13.40 -17.56 -31.38
CA LEU A 225 12.92 -17.67 -32.75
C LEU A 225 12.34 -19.07 -33.00
#